data_AF-A0A9D0I9M7-F1
#
_entry.id   AF-A0A9D0I9M7-F1
#
_cell.length_a   1.000
_cell.length_b   1.000
_cell.length_c   1.000
_cell.angle_alpha   90.00
_cell.angle_beta   90.00
_cell.angle_gamma   90.00
#
_symmetry.space_group_name_H-M   'P 1'
#
loop_
_entity.id
_entity.type
_entity.pdbx_description
1 polymer ?
#
loop_
_entity_poly.entity_id
_entity_poly.type
_entity_poly.pdbx_seq_one_letter_code
_entity_poly.pdbx_strand_id
1 'polypeptide(L)' 'MSPNKRFLLLLLVLALPGAAPALPEDRDAPVEIESDQADIDQAADRTIFQGHVRVTQGT' A
#
# COMPACT_ATOMS: atom_id res chain seq x y z
N MET A 1 1.59 21.95 39.79
CA MET A 1 2.27 20.64 39.79
C MET A 1 3.03 20.49 38.49
N SER A 2 4.36 20.50 38.54
CA SER A 2 5.17 20.23 37.35
C SER A 2 5.03 18.75 36.96
N PRO A 3 4.77 18.43 35.67
CA PRO A 3 4.64 17.05 35.25
C PRO A 3 5.97 16.30 35.40
N ASN A 4 5.90 15.06 35.88
CA ASN A 4 7.08 14.23 36.10
C ASN A 4 7.79 13.94 34.77
N LYS A 5 9.09 14.24 34.68
CA LYS A 5 9.92 14.03 33.47
C LYS A 5 9.86 12.60 32.93
N ARG A 6 9.70 11.61 33.81
CA ARG A 6 9.53 10.19 33.45
C ARG A 6 8.20 9.93 32.72
N PHE A 7 7.14 10.61 33.14
CA PHE A 7 5.83 10.51 32.50
C PHE A 7 5.86 11.16 31.10
N LEU A 8 6.57 12.28 30.96
CA LEU A 8 6.80 12.92 29.67
C LEU A 8 7.58 12.02 28.71
N LEU A 9 8.63 11.34 29.21
CA LEU A 9 9.41 10.38 28.43
C LEU A 9 8.58 9.17 28.00
N LEU A 10 7.70 8.66 28.87
CA LEU A 10 6.83 7.53 28.56
C LEU A 10 5.83 7.89 27.45
N LEU A 11 5.22 9.09 27.53
CA LEU A 11 4.34 9.62 26.49
C LEU A 11 5.06 9.80 25.15
N LEU A 12 6.32 10.23 25.18
CA LEU A 12 7.12 10.37 23.97
C LEU A 12 7.38 9.01 23.31
N VAL A 13 7.75 7.99 24.09
CA VAL A 13 8.02 6.64 23.57
C VAL A 13 6.75 6.00 22.99
N LEU A 14 5.59 6.22 23.63
CA LEU A 14 4.31 5.67 23.17
C LEU A 14 3.79 6.31 21.88
N ALA A 15 4.33 7.47 21.49
CA ALA A 15 3.94 8.18 20.27
C ALA A 15 4.73 7.73 19.01
N LEU A 16 5.72 6.84 19.14
CA LEU A 16 6.54 6.38 18.00
C LEU A 16 5.91 5.33 17.05
N PRO A 17 4.97 4.46 17.45
CA PRO A 17 4.49 3.42 16.54
C PRO A 17 3.37 3.96 15.65
N GLY A 18 3.72 4.53 14.50
CA GLY A 18 2.73 5.00 13.53
C GLY A 18 3.28 5.40 12.16
N ALA A 19 4.58 5.68 12.07
CA ALA A 19 5.24 5.93 10.80
C ALA A 19 5.96 4.66 10.31
N ALA A 20 5.19 3.63 9.96
CA ALA A 20 5.67 2.69 8.96
C ALA A 20 5.49 3.41 7.62
N PRO A 21 6.54 3.94 6.97
CA PRO A 21 6.41 4.34 5.58
C PRO A 21 5.85 3.15 4.81
N ALA A 22 4.64 3.29 4.25
CA ALA A 22 4.27 2.53 3.07
C ALA A 22 5.38 2.85 2.07
N LEU A 23 6.20 1.84 1.78
CA LEU A 23 7.44 2.01 1.03
C LEU A 23 7.06 2.56 -0.35
N PRO A 24 7.52 3.78 -0.71
CA PRO A 24 7.15 4.41 -1.99
C PRO A 24 7.42 3.51 -3.20
N GLU A 25 8.39 2.60 -3.08
CA GLU A 25 8.71 1.61 -4.11
C GLU A 25 7.56 0.69 -4.52
N ASP A 26 6.53 0.46 -3.68
CA ASP A 26 5.37 -0.35 -4.07
C ASP A 26 4.52 0.34 -5.15
N ARG A 27 4.51 1.68 -5.20
CA ARG A 27 3.70 2.43 -6.18
C ARG A 27 4.32 2.45 -7.57
N ASP A 28 5.64 2.38 -7.64
CA ASP A 28 6.39 2.34 -8.90
C ASP A 28 6.66 0.90 -9.36
N ALA A 29 6.28 -0.09 -8.56
CA ALA A 29 6.39 -1.48 -8.92
C ALA A 29 5.47 -1.82 -10.12
N PRO A 30 5.88 -2.77 -10.99
CA PRO A 30 5.03 -3.27 -12.07
C PRO A 30 3.70 -3.83 -11.55
N VAL A 31 2.65 -3.65 -12.34
CA VAL A 31 1.34 -4.28 -12.08
C VAL A 31 1.30 -5.61 -12.81
N GLU A 32 1.10 -6.69 -12.06
CA GLU A 32 0.86 -8.03 -12.58
C GLU A 32 -0.64 -8.37 -12.45
N ILE A 33 -1.23 -8.88 -13.54
CA ILE A 33 -2.65 -9.25 -13.60
C ILE A 33 -2.76 -10.68 -14.12
N GLU A 34 -3.31 -11.57 -13.30
CA GLU A 34 -3.69 -12.94 -13.68
C GLU A 34 -5.20 -13.03 -13.79
N SER A 35 -5.71 -13.74 -14.81
CA SER A 35 -7.15 -13.92 -15.04
C SER A 35 -7.43 -15.10 -15.95
N ASP A 36 -8.69 -15.54 -16.00
CA ASP A 36 -9.12 -16.60 -16.92
C ASP A 36 -9.24 -16.07 -18.36
N GLN A 37 -9.64 -14.80 -18.51
CA GLN A 37 -9.84 -14.14 -19.81
C GLN A 37 -9.43 -12.67 -19.76
N ALA A 38 -8.85 -12.17 -20.86
CA ALA A 38 -8.53 -10.77 -21.07
C ALA A 38 -9.02 -10.31 -22.46
N ASP A 39 -9.72 -9.17 -22.50
CA ASP A 39 -10.16 -8.48 -23.72
C ASP A 39 -9.43 -7.13 -23.81
N ILE A 40 -8.68 -6.91 -24.90
CA ILE A 40 -7.87 -5.71 -25.10
C ILE A 40 -8.47 -4.90 -26.26
N ASP A 41 -9.04 -3.75 -25.93
CA ASP A 41 -9.45 -2.74 -26.89
C ASP A 41 -8.39 -1.63 -26.96
N GLN A 42 -7.47 -1.76 -27.93
CA GLN A 42 -6.41 -0.77 -28.15
C GLN A 42 -6.92 0.56 -28.68
N ALA A 43 -8.06 0.57 -29.39
CA ALA A 43 -8.63 1.80 -29.94
C ALA A 43 -9.26 2.66 -28.82
N ALA A 44 -9.83 2.00 -27.82
CA ALA A 44 -10.37 2.65 -26.62
C ALA A 44 -9.35 2.77 -25.46
N ASP A 45 -8.12 2.28 -25.65
CA ASP A 45 -7.08 2.18 -24.61
C ASP A 45 -7.59 1.50 -23.33
N ARG A 46 -8.32 0.39 -23.49
CA ARG A 46 -9.00 -0.31 -22.39
C ARG A 46 -8.75 -1.81 -22.45
N THR A 47 -8.41 -2.40 -21.30
CA THR A 47 -8.34 -3.85 -21.13
C THR A 47 -9.33 -4.31 -20.07
N ILE A 48 -10.09 -5.38 -20.35
CA ILE A 48 -11.05 -6.01 -19.42
C ILE A 48 -10.55 -7.41 -19.05
N PHE A 49 -10.35 -7.65 -17.75
CA PHE A 49 -10.00 -8.96 -17.19
C PHE A 49 -11.23 -9.60 -16.52
N GLN A 50 -11.46 -10.89 -16.73
CA GLN A 50 -12.66 -11.61 -16.27
C GLN A 50 -12.34 -12.98 -15.67
N GLY A 51 -13.21 -13.47 -14.78
CA GLY A 51 -13.03 -14.75 -14.07
C GLY A 51 -12.31 -14.59 -12.74
N HIS A 52 -11.37 -15.49 -12.44
CA HIS A 52 -10.54 -15.44 -11.23
C HIS A 52 -9.42 -14.40 -11.36
N VAL A 53 -9.77 -13.12 -11.22
CA VAL A 53 -8.81 -12.02 -11.37
C VAL A 53 -7.98 -11.83 -10.11
N ARG A 54 -6.64 -11.85 -10.26
CA ARG A 54 -5.67 -11.47 -9.21
C ARG A 54 -4.82 -10.33 -9.72
N VAL A 55 -4.71 -9.28 -8.91
CA VAL A 55 -3.89 -8.10 -9.20
C VAL A 55 -2.84 -7.97 -8.11
N THR A 56 -1.57 -7.83 -8.51
CA THR A 56 -0.43 -7.66 -7.62
C THR A 56 0.37 -6.45 -8.06
N GLN A 57 0.78 -5.60 -7.13
CA GLN A 57 1.66 -4.46 -7.38
C GLN A 57 2.53 -4.23 -6.15
N GLY A 58 3.84 -4.41 -6.28
CA GLY A 58 4.76 -4.31 -5.15
C GLY A 58 4.67 -5.50 -4.20
N THR A 59 4.92 -5.25 -2.92
CA THR A 59 5.01 -6.26 -1.85
C THR A 59 3.73 -6.48 -1.04
#